data_AF-A0A4Y2EMY8-F1
#
_entry.id   AF-A0A4Y2EMY8-F1
#
_cell.length_a   1.000
_cell.length_b   1.000
_cell.length_c   1.000
_cell.angle_alpha   90.00
_cell.angle_beta   90.00
_cell.angle_gamma   90.00
#
_symmetry.space_group_name_H-M   'P 1'
#
loop_
_entity.id
_entity.type
_entity.pdbx_description
1 polymer ?
#
loop_
_entity_poly.entity_id
_entity_poly.type
_entity_poly.pdbx_seq_one_letter_code
_entity_poly.pdbx_strand_id
1 'polypeptide(L)'
;MHDTSHAVMRLPVHLPNQKRVTIKDGHEEEALEAARSRQTMPESWFQLNQSDPDAQTLFNTDIPYNYVYDRNNWKRRKRGGNKIVARMYVLNVKDAERFYLRMLLLHVPGAASFKFLRMVDNVIYDTLK
;
A
#
# COMPACT_ATOMS: atom_id res chain seq x y z
N MET A 1 21.47 12.65 -21.63
CA MET A 1 20.88 12.24 -20.34
C MET A 1 19.41 12.58 -20.38
N HIS A 2 18.51 11.61 -20.23
CA HIS A 2 17.09 11.92 -20.05
C HIS A 2 16.88 12.23 -18.57
N ASP A 3 16.78 13.52 -18.22
CA ASP A 3 16.37 13.94 -16.89
C ASP A 3 14.90 13.58 -16.70
N THR A 4 14.62 12.56 -15.90
CA THR A 4 13.26 12.29 -15.43
C THR A 4 12.85 13.43 -14.50
N SER A 5 11.98 14.32 -14.98
CA SER A 5 11.48 15.47 -14.21
C SER A 5 10.63 15.06 -12.99
N HIS A 6 10.13 13.82 -12.96
CA HIS A 6 9.29 13.27 -11.90
C HIS A 6 9.82 11.92 -11.40
N ALA A 7 9.73 11.69 -10.09
CA ALA A 7 10.03 10.41 -9.48
C ALA A 7 8.79 9.50 -9.52
N VAL A 8 8.95 8.27 -10.01
CA VAL A 8 7.86 7.28 -10.04
C VAL A 8 7.86 6.47 -8.75
N MET A 9 6.76 6.51 -7.99
CA MET A 9 6.57 5.70 -6.80
C MET A 9 5.65 4.52 -7.11
N ARG A 10 6.15 3.30 -6.95
CA ARG A 10 5.35 2.08 -7.16
C ARG A 10 4.70 1.62 -5.86
N LEU A 11 3.37 1.68 -5.81
CA LEU A 11 2.57 1.20 -4.69
C LEU A 11 2.32 -0.32 -4.85
N PRO A 12 2.77 -1.15 -3.88
CA PRO A 12 2.56 -2.59 -3.95
C PRO A 12 1.10 -2.96 -3.70
N VAL A 13 0.66 -4.07 -4.30
CA VAL A 13 -0.64 -4.69 -4.03
C VAL A 13 -0.40 -6.11 -3.57
N HIS A 14 -0.78 -6.42 -2.35
CA HIS A 14 -0.72 -7.77 -1.79
C HIS A 14 -1.84 -7.99 -0.80
N LEU A 15 -2.26 -9.24 -0.67
CA LEU A 15 -3.20 -9.66 0.36
C LEU A 15 -2.50 -9.77 1.73
N PRO A 16 -3.27 -9.87 2.83
CA PRO A 16 -2.72 -10.28 4.13
C PRO A 16 -1.85 -11.53 3.98
N ASN A 17 -0.70 -11.56 4.65
CA ASN A 17 0.26 -12.66 4.66
C ASN A 17 0.92 -13.02 3.30
N GLN A 18 0.63 -12.30 2.22
CA GLN A 18 1.27 -12.48 0.92
C GLN A 18 2.37 -11.44 0.67
N LYS A 19 3.16 -11.15 1.70
CA LYS A 19 4.30 -10.21 1.62
C LYS A 19 5.42 -10.85 0.80
N ARG A 20 6.07 -10.04 -0.06
CA ARG A 20 7.28 -10.49 -0.76
C ARG A 20 8.44 -10.65 0.22
N VAL A 21 9.05 -11.83 0.24
CA VAL A 21 10.23 -12.16 1.04
C VAL A 21 11.40 -12.44 0.09
N THR A 22 12.60 -12.02 0.47
CA THR A 22 13.84 -12.42 -0.21
C THR A 22 14.59 -13.32 0.75
N ILE A 23 14.81 -14.55 0.35
CA ILE A 23 15.49 -15.56 1.14
C ILE A 23 16.93 -15.63 0.65
N LYS A 24 17.86 -15.75 1.60
CA LYS A 24 19.25 -16.13 1.32
C LYS A 24 19.45 -17.54 1.88
N ASP A 25 20.19 -18.36 1.17
CA ASP A 25 20.46 -19.74 1.58
C ASP A 25 21.02 -19.77 3.01
N GLY A 26 20.39 -20.58 3.87
CA GLY A 26 20.75 -20.72 5.29
C GLY A 26 20.18 -19.64 6.22
N HIS A 27 19.36 -18.71 5.72
CA HIS A 27 18.69 -17.65 6.49
C HIS A 27 17.18 -17.65 6.29
N GLU A 28 16.58 -18.80 6.00
CA GLU A 28 15.16 -18.95 5.67
C GLU A 28 14.26 -18.47 6.82
N GLU A 29 14.56 -18.89 8.05
CA GLU A 29 13.77 -18.56 9.24
C GLU A 29 13.88 -17.07 9.59
N GLU A 30 15.10 -16.52 9.56
CA GLU A 30 15.35 -15.09 9.78
C GLU A 30 14.62 -14.23 8.74
N ALA A 31 14.67 -14.62 7.46
CA ALA A 31 13.98 -13.92 6.38
C ALA A 31 12.45 -13.93 6.57
N LEU A 32 11.91 -15.04 7.06
CA LEU A 32 10.48 -15.17 7.34
C LEU A 32 10.06 -14.30 8.53
N GLU A 33 10.81 -14.30 9.62
CA GLU A 33 10.53 -13.46 10.80
C GLU A 33 10.67 -11.96 10.48
N ALA A 34 11.69 -11.59 9.70
CA ALA A 34 11.84 -10.23 9.20
C ALA A 34 10.65 -9.83 8.31
N ALA A 35 10.12 -10.74 7.49
CA ALA A 35 8.97 -10.45 6.65
C ALA A 35 7.66 -10.29 7.45
N ARG A 36 7.47 -11.09 8.51
CA ARG A 36 6.31 -11.02 9.41
C ARG A 36 6.26 -9.68 10.14
N SER A 37 7.40 -9.29 10.72
CA SER A 37 7.55 -8.05 11.50
C SER A 37 7.59 -6.79 10.62
N ARG A 38 8.05 -6.89 9.36
CA ARG A 38 8.14 -5.74 8.47
C ARG A 38 6.76 -5.22 8.07
N GLN A 39 6.54 -3.95 8.36
CA GLN A 39 5.40 -3.21 7.85
C GLN A 39 5.58 -2.84 6.37
N THR A 40 4.54 -3.09 5.59
CA THR A 40 4.50 -2.78 4.16
C THR A 40 3.86 -1.42 3.90
N MET A 41 4.09 -0.86 2.71
CA MET A 41 3.56 0.45 2.34
C MET A 41 2.03 0.60 2.46
N PRO A 42 1.20 -0.39 2.05
CA PRO A 42 -0.25 -0.33 2.27
C PRO A 42 -0.63 -0.44 3.75
N GLU A 43 0.07 -1.28 4.52
CA GLU A 43 -0.14 -1.39 5.98
C GLU A 43 0.23 -0.08 6.71
N SER A 44 1.28 0.62 6.27
CA SER A 44 1.63 1.94 6.79
C SER A 44 0.59 2.99 6.43
N TRP A 45 -0.03 2.90 5.25
CA TRP A 45 -1.12 3.80 4.87
C TRP A 45 -2.36 3.57 5.74
N PHE A 46 -2.69 2.31 6.01
CA PHE A 46 -3.77 1.95 6.94
C PHE A 46 -3.55 2.54 8.34
N GLN A 47 -2.34 2.43 8.88
CA GLN A 47 -2.01 3.05 10.18
C GLN A 47 -2.05 4.59 10.14
N LEU A 48 -1.59 5.19 9.05
CA LEU A 48 -1.69 6.64 8.87
C LEU A 48 -3.16 7.09 8.92
N ASN A 49 -4.05 6.38 8.23
CA ASN A 49 -5.48 6.71 8.19
C ASN A 49 -6.17 6.55 9.55
N GLN A 50 -5.64 5.75 10.46
CA GLN A 50 -6.18 5.65 11.83
C GLN A 50 -5.91 6.91 12.67
N SER A 51 -4.94 7.76 12.28
CA SER A 51 -4.45 8.85 13.13
C SER A 51 -4.39 10.23 12.46
N ASP A 52 -4.38 10.32 11.13
CA ASP A 52 -4.33 11.60 10.38
C ASP A 52 -5.64 11.82 9.60
N PRO A 53 -6.51 12.76 10.03
CA PRO A 53 -7.76 13.08 9.34
C PRO A 53 -7.58 13.50 7.88
N ASP A 54 -6.48 14.18 7.53
CA ASP A 54 -6.28 14.58 6.13
C ASP A 54 -5.97 13.36 5.27
N ALA A 55 -5.21 12.38 5.80
CA ALA A 55 -4.94 11.14 5.08
C ALA A 55 -6.21 10.32 4.82
N GLN A 56 -7.20 10.41 5.71
CA GLN A 56 -8.50 9.76 5.55
C GLN A 56 -9.27 10.26 4.32
N THR A 57 -9.00 11.49 3.87
CA THR A 57 -9.64 12.08 2.68
C THR A 57 -8.98 11.66 1.36
N LEU A 58 -7.82 11.00 1.42
CA LEU A 58 -7.00 10.70 0.25
C LEU A 58 -7.13 9.24 -0.19
N PHE A 59 -7.12 9.03 -1.51
CA PHE A 59 -6.91 7.70 -2.09
C PHE A 59 -5.46 7.25 -1.85
N ASN A 60 -5.22 5.94 -1.83
CA ASN A 60 -3.86 5.39 -1.69
C ASN A 60 -2.89 5.96 -2.75
N THR A 61 -3.37 6.18 -3.98
CA THR A 61 -2.57 6.78 -5.06
C THR A 61 -2.23 8.25 -4.85
N ASP A 62 -2.95 8.95 -3.97
CA ASP A 62 -2.73 10.36 -3.71
C ASP A 62 -1.81 10.63 -2.51
N ILE A 63 -1.60 9.60 -1.68
CA ILE A 63 -0.70 9.67 -0.53
C ILE A 63 0.70 10.10 -0.93
N PRO A 64 1.35 9.58 -2.00
CA PRO A 64 2.70 10.01 -2.38
C PRO A 64 2.85 11.49 -2.71
N TYR A 65 1.79 12.18 -3.14
CA TYR A 65 1.82 13.62 -3.41
C TYR A 65 1.83 14.45 -2.12
N ASN A 66 1.25 13.93 -1.05
CA ASN A 66 1.06 14.63 0.23
C ASN A 66 1.95 14.10 1.36
N TYR A 67 2.51 12.91 1.19
CA TYR A 67 3.32 12.20 2.18
C TYR A 67 4.58 11.62 1.53
N VAL A 68 5.62 11.47 2.34
CA VAL A 68 6.88 10.78 2.00
C VAL A 68 6.90 9.47 2.77
N TYR A 69 7.25 8.38 2.08
CA TYR A 69 7.49 7.10 2.72
C TYR A 69 8.96 7.01 3.16
N ASP A 70 9.18 6.86 4.46
CA ASP A 70 10.50 6.77 5.07
C ASP A 70 10.47 5.80 6.24
N ARG A 71 11.45 4.88 6.30
CA ARG A 71 11.57 3.85 7.36
C ARG A 71 10.23 3.16 7.67
N ASN A 72 9.59 2.64 6.63
CA ASN A 72 8.30 1.95 6.69
C ASN A 72 7.12 2.78 7.23
N ASN A 73 7.20 4.11 7.17
CA ASN A 73 6.16 5.01 7.67
C ASN A 73 5.88 6.15 6.70
N TRP A 74 4.64 6.63 6.69
CA TRP A 74 4.26 7.83 5.95
C TRP A 74 4.38 9.07 6.84
N LYS A 75 5.01 10.12 6.31
CA LYS A 75 5.18 11.41 6.99
C LYS A 75 4.71 12.52 6.07
N ARG A 76 4.09 13.58 6.62
CA ARG A 76 3.67 14.76 5.85
C ARG A 76 4.82 15.28 4.98
N ARG A 77 4.55 15.42 3.69
CA ARG A 77 5.48 15.96 2.72
C ARG A 77 5.51 17.47 2.85
N LYS A 78 6.71 18.03 2.97
CA LYS A 78 6.89 19.49 3.04
C LYS A 78 6.96 20.16 1.66
N ARG A 79 7.51 19.46 0.64
CA ARG A 79 7.78 20.00 -0.71
C ARG A 79 7.80 18.90 -1.79
N GLY A 80 7.61 19.30 -3.05
CA GLY A 80 7.88 18.46 -4.23
C GLY A 80 6.83 17.40 -4.54
N GLY A 81 5.61 17.52 -4.01
CA GLY A 81 4.51 16.59 -4.31
C GLY A 81 4.18 16.53 -5.80
N ASN A 82 4.19 17.69 -6.46
CA ASN A 82 3.97 17.84 -7.90
C ASN A 82 5.05 17.17 -8.78
N LYS A 83 6.16 16.69 -8.21
CA LYS A 83 7.22 15.97 -8.92
C LYS A 83 7.18 14.46 -8.69
N ILE A 84 6.07 13.93 -8.18
CA ILE A 84 5.85 12.49 -7.98
C ILE A 84 4.84 12.00 -9.01
N VAL A 85 4.95 10.74 -9.42
CA VAL A 85 3.89 10.02 -10.13
C VAL A 85 3.69 8.68 -9.43
N ALA A 86 2.53 8.50 -8.80
CA ALA A 86 2.18 7.23 -8.16
C ALA A 86 1.68 6.22 -9.21
N ARG A 87 2.14 4.97 -9.12
CA ARG A 87 1.68 3.86 -9.96
C ARG A 87 1.47 2.61 -9.14
N MET A 88 0.35 1.92 -9.33
CA MET A 88 0.16 0.57 -8.81
C MET A 88 0.66 -0.45 -9.83
N TYR A 89 1.10 -1.63 -9.38
CA TYR A 89 1.47 -2.70 -10.29
C TYR A 89 0.29 -3.13 -11.17
N VAL A 90 0.61 -3.52 -12.41
CA VAL A 90 -0.34 -4.24 -13.28
C VAL A 90 -0.51 -5.64 -12.71
N LEU A 91 -1.75 -6.08 -12.58
CA LEU A 91 -2.10 -7.39 -12.07
C LEU A 91 -2.80 -8.18 -13.16
N ASN A 92 -2.59 -9.50 -13.15
CA ASN A 92 -3.32 -10.40 -14.03
C ASN A 92 -4.76 -10.53 -13.51
N VAL A 93 -5.75 -10.41 -14.39
CA VAL A 93 -7.18 -10.55 -14.04
C VAL A 93 -7.50 -11.93 -13.45
N LYS A 94 -6.70 -12.96 -13.76
CA LYS A 94 -6.82 -14.30 -13.15
C LYS A 94 -6.47 -14.29 -11.64
N ASP A 95 -5.70 -13.32 -11.17
CA ASP A 95 -5.45 -13.09 -9.74
C ASP A 95 -6.57 -12.20 -9.18
N ALA A 96 -7.78 -12.77 -9.14
CA ALA A 96 -9.03 -12.05 -8.89
C ALA A 96 -8.98 -11.25 -7.58
N GLU A 97 -8.55 -11.88 -6.49
CA GLU A 97 -8.45 -11.23 -5.17
C GLU A 97 -7.55 -9.99 -5.19
N ARG A 98 -6.35 -10.08 -5.78
CA ARG A 98 -5.47 -8.90 -5.88
C ARG A 98 -6.00 -7.87 -6.87
N PHE A 99 -6.69 -8.30 -7.92
CA PHE A 99 -7.33 -7.40 -8.87
C PHE A 99 -8.42 -6.55 -8.18
N TYR A 100 -9.32 -7.18 -7.41
CA TYR A 100 -10.33 -6.47 -6.63
C TYR A 100 -9.70 -5.60 -5.54
N LEU A 101 -8.67 -6.10 -4.84
CA LEU A 101 -7.91 -5.28 -3.89
C LEU A 101 -7.34 -4.02 -4.55
N ARG A 102 -6.75 -4.14 -5.74
CA ARG A 102 -6.24 -2.99 -6.50
C ARG A 102 -7.35 -1.99 -6.82
N MET A 103 -8.54 -2.46 -7.20
CA MET A 103 -9.69 -1.58 -7.43
C MET A 103 -10.08 -0.82 -6.17
N LEU A 104 -10.14 -1.49 -5.03
CA LEU A 104 -10.50 -0.83 -3.77
C LEU A 104 -9.44 0.16 -3.33
N LEU A 105 -8.15 -0.19 -3.43
CA LEU A 105 -7.05 0.74 -3.12
C LEU A 105 -7.05 2.00 -4.02
N LEU A 106 -7.63 1.93 -5.23
CA LEU A 106 -7.76 3.07 -6.13
C LEU A 106 -8.94 3.97 -5.79
N HIS A 107 -10.01 3.44 -5.22
CA HIS A 107 -11.30 4.14 -5.15
C HIS A 107 -11.87 4.29 -3.73
N VAL A 108 -11.26 3.67 -2.73
CA VAL A 108 -11.66 3.78 -1.32
C VAL A 108 -10.67 4.68 -0.59
N PRO A 109 -11.04 5.92 -0.25
CA PRO A 109 -10.17 6.81 0.51
C PRO A 109 -10.14 6.36 1.98
N GLY A 110 -9.05 6.69 2.67
CA GLY A 110 -8.98 6.54 4.13
C GLY A 110 -9.13 5.12 4.69
N ALA A 111 -8.95 4.08 3.87
CA ALA A 111 -9.06 2.71 4.35
C ALA A 111 -8.12 2.44 5.53
N ALA A 112 -8.63 1.93 6.64
CA ALA A 112 -7.86 1.79 7.88
C ALA A 112 -7.34 0.36 8.14
N SER A 113 -7.70 -0.62 7.30
CA SER A 113 -7.19 -1.99 7.34
C SER A 113 -7.64 -2.82 6.13
N PHE A 114 -7.05 -4.00 5.92
CA PHE A 114 -7.60 -4.99 4.98
C PHE A 114 -9.00 -5.49 5.37
N LYS A 115 -9.34 -5.47 6.66
CA LYS A 115 -10.68 -5.83 7.13
C LYS A 115 -11.70 -4.78 6.71
N PHE A 116 -11.33 -3.50 6.80
CA PHE A 116 -12.16 -2.39 6.32
C PHE A 116 -12.47 -2.51 4.83
N LEU A 117 -11.47 -2.85 4.02
CA LEU A 117 -11.66 -3.06 2.58
C LEU A 117 -12.57 -4.25 2.23
N ARG A 118 -12.80 -5.17 3.18
CA ARG A 118 -13.72 -6.32 3.05
C ARG A 118 -15.08 -6.07 3.70
N MET A 119 -15.33 -4.86 4.19
CA MET A 119 -16.57 -4.53 4.88
C MET A 119 -17.52 -3.79 3.94
N VAL A 120 -18.72 -4.32 3.75
CA VAL A 120 -19.82 -3.68 3.01
C VAL A 120 -21.06 -3.77 3.89
N ASP A 121 -21.74 -2.64 4.12
CA ASP A 121 -22.94 -2.55 4.96
C ASP A 121 -22.78 -3.23 6.34
N ASN A 122 -21.63 -3.01 7.00
CA ASN A 122 -21.23 -3.62 8.27
C ASN A 122 -21.05 -5.15 8.26
N VAL A 123 -21.11 -5.80 7.09
CA VAL A 123 -20.81 -7.22 6.92
C VAL A 123 -19.38 -7.39 6.41
N ILE A 124 -18.62 -8.29 7.04
CA ILE A 124 -17.25 -8.63 6.62
C ILE A 124 -17.30 -9.86 5.74
N TYR A 125 -16.69 -9.77 4.57
CA TYR A 125 -16.56 -10.89 3.64
C TYR A 125 -15.19 -11.56 3.75
N ASP A 126 -15.12 -12.86 3.49
CA ASP A 126 -13.87 -13.62 3.51
C ASP A 126 -12.96 -13.25 2.32
N THR A 127 -13.58 -13.02 1.17
CA THR A 127 -12.97 -12.68 -0.12
C THR A 127 -13.28 -11.25 -0.57
N LEU A 128 -12.51 -10.76 -1.54
CA LEU A 128 -12.77 -9.47 -2.20
C LEU A 128 -13.57 -9.62 -3.51
N LYS A 129 -13.81 -10.85 -3.95
CA LYS A 129 -14.75 -11.21 -5.00
C LYS A 129 -16.21 -11.18 -4.53
#